data_AF-A0A3D2UYS7-F1
#
_entry.id   AF-A0A3D2UYS7-F1
#
_cell.length_a   1.000
_cell.length_b   1.000
_cell.length_c   1.000
_cell.angle_alpha   90.00
_cell.angle_beta   90.00
_cell.angle_gamma   90.00
#
_symmetry.space_group_name_H-M   'P 1'
#
loop_
_entity.id
_entity.type
_entity.pdbx_description
1 polymer ?
#
loop_
_entity_poly.entity_id
_entity_poly.type
_entity_poly.pdbx_seq_one_letter_code
_entity_poly.pdbx_strand_id
1 'polypeptide(L)'
;MPGYLLPYLKNIHEEVQSRFYGCASNFPASLKGKTVVDLGCGSGRDCYLLAQVVGPNGMIIGIDMTDEQLAVARKHVDYHTKKFNLEKPNVDFRKGWIEDLTSANLEDNSVDVVISNCVINLSPDKESVFREIFRVLKPGGELYLSDIFSGRRVPEPLTTDPVLLGECLGGALYTEDFKRILRKVGCLDYRVVSKNPITLNNEDIQRKAGMIDFYSMTVRSFKCDFEDICENFGHIAYYKGSIPEFPHGFTLDDHHYFQTRIPVPVCGNTSKMLSETRFREHFNILGDFSTHYGPFDCSTPQTQEGIHTNGNGACC
;
A
#
# COMPACT_ATOMS: atom_id res chain seq x y z
N MET A 1 -7.44 8.64 -4.82
CA MET A 1 -8.04 8.29 -3.52
C MET A 1 -9.38 7.59 -3.75
N PRO A 2 -9.64 6.44 -3.11
CA PRO A 2 -10.92 5.75 -3.18
C PRO A 2 -12.10 6.65 -2.77
N GLY A 3 -13.21 6.58 -3.51
CA GLY A 3 -14.37 7.46 -3.29
C GLY A 3 -14.97 7.36 -1.89
N TYR A 4 -14.95 6.17 -1.29
CA TYR A 4 -15.47 5.93 0.07
C TYR A 4 -14.67 6.64 1.17
N LEU A 5 -13.45 7.10 0.88
CA LEU A 5 -12.60 7.81 1.84
C LEU A 5 -12.72 9.33 1.76
N LEU A 6 -13.24 9.86 0.65
CA LEU A 6 -13.42 11.30 0.45
C LEU A 6 -14.24 11.98 1.56
N PRO A 7 -15.31 11.37 2.12
CA PRO A 7 -16.05 11.99 3.21
C PRO A 7 -15.22 12.25 4.46
N TYR A 8 -14.21 11.41 4.76
CA TYR A 8 -13.38 11.53 5.96
C TYR A 8 -12.44 12.75 5.93
N LEU A 9 -12.08 13.24 4.73
CA LEU A 9 -11.24 14.44 4.58
C LEU A 9 -11.88 15.69 5.18
N LYS A 10 -13.22 15.78 5.16
CA LYS A 10 -13.96 16.92 5.72
C LYS A 10 -13.82 17.04 7.23
N ASN A 11 -13.38 15.98 7.90
CA ASN A 11 -13.19 15.96 9.34
C ASN A 11 -11.75 16.26 9.77
N ILE A 12 -10.85 16.51 8.82
CA ILE A 12 -9.44 16.79 9.11
C ILE A 12 -9.23 18.31 9.25
N HIS A 13 -8.46 18.72 10.26
CA HIS A 13 -8.13 20.12 10.49
C HIS A 13 -7.45 20.76 9.26
N GLU A 14 -7.81 22.01 8.93
CA GLU A 14 -7.33 22.70 7.72
C GLU A 14 -5.80 22.84 7.67
N GLU A 15 -5.14 23.14 8.80
CA GLU A 15 -3.69 23.28 8.89
C GLU A 15 -2.97 21.95 8.59
N VAL A 16 -3.57 20.81 8.94
CA VAL A 16 -3.04 19.49 8.57
C VAL A 16 -3.17 19.28 7.08
N GLN A 17 -4.34 19.58 6.51
CA GLN A 17 -4.61 19.36 5.08
C GLN A 17 -3.75 20.26 4.18
N SER A 18 -3.53 21.52 4.55
CA SER A 18 -2.81 22.49 3.72
C SER A 18 -1.30 22.24 3.64
N ARG A 19 -0.75 21.40 4.52
CA ARG A 19 0.68 21.02 4.57
C ARG A 19 0.96 19.61 4.07
N PHE A 20 0.02 19.02 3.34
CA PHE A 20 0.19 17.70 2.74
C PHE A 20 0.91 17.77 1.40
N TYR A 21 1.94 16.95 1.23
CA TYR A 21 2.71 16.81 0.00
C TYR A 21 2.73 15.34 -0.42
N GLY A 22 1.72 14.90 -1.18
CA GLY A 22 1.64 13.51 -1.65
C GLY A 22 0.89 13.37 -2.97
N CYS A 23 1.25 12.36 -3.77
CA CYS A 23 0.79 12.22 -5.15
C CYS A 23 -0.50 11.40 -5.28
N ALA A 24 -0.60 10.27 -4.55
CA ALA A 24 -1.74 9.35 -4.69
C ALA A 24 -2.10 8.65 -3.37
N SER A 25 -3.12 9.14 -2.67
CA SER A 25 -3.62 8.49 -1.45
C SER A 25 -4.48 7.25 -1.78
N ASN A 26 -3.83 6.13 -2.09
CA ASN A 26 -4.48 4.82 -2.17
C ASN A 26 -4.27 4.07 -0.88
N PHE A 27 -5.32 3.47 -0.34
CA PHE A 27 -5.26 2.78 0.94
C PHE A 27 -5.89 1.39 0.83
N PRO A 28 -5.35 0.40 1.56
CA PRO A 28 -5.91 -0.94 1.57
C PRO A 28 -7.24 -0.98 2.33
N ALA A 29 -8.09 -1.93 1.96
CA ALA A 29 -9.35 -2.19 2.65
C ALA A 29 -9.15 -3.00 3.94
N SER A 30 -10.25 -3.17 4.69
CA SER A 30 -10.33 -3.99 5.91
C SER A 30 -9.30 -3.59 6.98
N LEU A 31 -9.37 -2.34 7.43
CA LEU A 31 -8.45 -1.78 8.44
C LEU A 31 -9.07 -1.64 9.83
N LYS A 32 -10.34 -1.96 10.00
CA LYS A 32 -11.02 -1.85 11.30
C LYS A 32 -10.27 -2.62 12.40
N GLY A 33 -9.95 -1.94 13.48
CA GLY A 33 -9.23 -2.50 14.63
C GLY A 33 -7.76 -2.85 14.38
N LYS A 34 -7.16 -2.39 13.26
CA LYS A 34 -5.76 -2.70 12.91
C LYS A 34 -4.81 -1.61 13.39
N THR A 35 -3.57 -2.03 13.64
CA THR A 35 -2.43 -1.13 13.82
C THR A 35 -1.77 -0.89 12.47
N VAL A 36 -1.80 0.36 12.02
CA VAL A 36 -1.24 0.78 10.72
C VAL A 36 -0.10 1.75 10.95
N VAL A 37 1.01 1.58 10.24
CA VAL A 37 2.13 2.53 10.23
C VAL A 37 2.14 3.28 8.90
N ASP A 38 2.24 4.60 8.96
CA ASP A 38 2.40 5.49 7.81
C ASP A 38 3.83 6.05 7.78
N LEU A 39 4.60 5.66 6.76
CA LEU A 39 6.00 6.04 6.59
C LEU A 39 6.12 7.34 5.78
N GLY A 40 6.63 8.38 6.44
CA GLY A 40 6.68 9.76 5.95
C GLY A 40 5.33 10.45 6.06
N CYS A 41 4.75 10.43 7.28
CA CYS A 41 3.38 10.86 7.52
C CYS A 41 3.16 12.38 7.36
N GLY A 42 4.24 13.18 7.33
CA GLY A 42 4.18 14.63 7.25
C GLY A 42 3.31 15.24 8.36
N SER A 43 2.43 16.16 7.99
CA SER A 43 1.47 16.80 8.88
C SER A 43 0.38 15.86 9.43
N GLY A 44 0.33 14.61 8.97
CA GLY A 44 -0.57 13.57 9.47
C GLY A 44 -1.92 13.48 8.75
N ARG A 45 -2.10 14.08 7.58
CA ARG A 45 -3.38 14.02 6.83
C ARG A 45 -3.85 12.58 6.62
N ASP A 46 -3.01 11.74 6.06
CA ASP A 46 -3.35 10.36 5.73
C ASP A 46 -3.54 9.54 7.03
N CYS A 47 -2.74 9.84 8.06
CA CYS A 47 -2.93 9.28 9.40
C CYS A 47 -4.31 9.59 10.01
N TYR A 48 -4.74 10.85 10.02
CA TYR A 48 -6.04 11.26 10.56
C TYR A 48 -7.23 10.79 9.71
N LEU A 49 -7.03 10.64 8.40
CA LEU A 49 -8.01 10.00 7.54
C LEU A 49 -8.21 8.54 7.98
N LEU A 50 -7.11 7.78 8.11
CA LEU A 50 -7.17 6.36 8.45
C LEU A 50 -7.54 6.11 9.91
N ALA A 51 -7.29 7.05 10.81
CA ALA A 51 -7.73 7.00 12.20
C ALA A 51 -9.26 6.79 12.31
N GLN A 52 -10.03 7.38 11.40
CA GLN A 52 -11.48 7.19 11.32
C GLN A 52 -11.84 5.79 10.79
N VAL A 53 -11.05 5.24 9.87
CA VAL A 53 -11.26 3.93 9.22
C VAL A 53 -10.92 2.78 10.17
N VAL A 54 -9.80 2.88 10.91
CA VAL A 54 -9.40 1.85 11.88
C VAL A 54 -10.31 1.85 13.11
N GLY A 55 -10.92 3.00 13.43
CA GLY A 55 -11.86 3.16 14.53
C GLY A 55 -11.20 3.13 15.91
N PRO A 56 -12.01 3.08 17.00
CA PRO A 56 -11.54 3.27 18.38
C PRO A 56 -10.62 2.16 18.91
N ASN A 57 -10.69 0.97 18.29
CA ASN A 57 -9.85 -0.18 18.66
C ASN A 57 -8.61 -0.33 17.76
N GLY A 58 -8.46 0.51 16.74
CA GLY A 58 -7.29 0.55 15.90
C GLY A 58 -6.28 1.59 16.35
N MET A 59 -5.14 1.64 15.68
CA MET A 59 -4.08 2.60 15.93
C MET A 59 -3.41 2.98 14.63
N ILE A 60 -3.14 4.27 14.43
CA ILE A 60 -2.27 4.76 13.36
C ILE A 60 -0.99 5.30 13.97
N ILE A 61 0.15 4.82 13.51
CA ILE A 61 1.46 5.33 13.91
C ILE A 61 2.06 6.06 12.72
N GLY A 62 2.25 7.37 12.83
CA GLY A 62 2.89 8.19 11.80
C GLY A 62 4.37 8.36 12.10
N ILE A 63 5.24 8.02 11.14
CA ILE A 63 6.70 8.21 11.24
C ILE A 63 7.12 9.32 10.29
N ASP A 64 7.83 10.32 10.80
CA ASP A 64 8.46 11.34 9.97
C ASP A 64 9.79 11.81 10.58
N MET A 65 10.71 12.30 9.76
CA MET A 65 12.00 12.84 10.20
C MET A 65 11.91 14.33 10.58
N THR A 66 10.90 15.04 10.09
CA THR A 66 10.81 16.50 10.10
C THR A 66 10.06 17.01 11.32
N ASP A 67 10.74 17.78 12.18
CA ASP A 67 10.13 18.32 13.42
C ASP A 67 8.96 19.25 13.12
N GLU A 68 9.05 20.07 12.07
CA GLU A 68 8.03 21.05 11.70
C GLU A 68 6.72 20.39 11.27
N GLN A 69 6.81 19.25 10.57
CA GLN A 69 5.66 18.47 10.14
C GLN A 69 5.01 17.75 11.33
N LEU A 70 5.83 17.09 12.16
CA LEU A 70 5.36 16.42 13.37
C LEU A 70 4.75 17.38 14.39
N ALA A 71 5.26 18.61 14.49
CA ALA A 71 4.68 19.63 15.35
C ALA A 71 3.23 19.95 14.94
N VAL A 72 2.95 20.08 13.64
CA VAL A 72 1.58 20.27 13.13
C VAL A 72 0.74 19.03 13.38
N ALA A 73 1.26 17.84 13.08
CA ALA A 73 0.55 16.58 13.31
C ALA A 73 0.13 16.43 14.77
N ARG A 74 1.06 16.58 15.71
CA ARG A 74 0.84 16.43 17.16
C ARG A 74 -0.07 17.50 17.74
N LYS A 75 0.04 18.76 17.27
CA LYS A 75 -0.81 19.89 17.71
C LYS A 75 -2.30 19.59 17.57
N HIS A 76 -2.69 18.80 16.56
CA HIS A 76 -4.09 18.55 16.23
C HIS A 76 -4.65 17.22 16.75
N VAL A 77 -3.92 16.50 17.60
CA VAL A 77 -4.36 15.18 18.12
C VAL A 77 -5.65 15.31 18.91
N ASP A 78 -5.74 16.27 19.83
CA ASP A 78 -6.94 16.49 20.65
C ASP A 78 -8.14 16.94 19.82
N TYR A 79 -7.90 17.77 18.80
CA TYR A 79 -8.95 18.20 17.87
C TYR A 79 -9.58 16.99 17.18
N HIS A 80 -8.77 16.13 16.58
CA HIS A 80 -9.26 14.97 15.84
C HIS A 80 -9.87 13.91 16.77
N THR A 81 -9.29 13.69 17.95
CA THR A 81 -9.85 12.79 18.97
C THR A 81 -11.29 13.18 19.31
N LYS A 82 -11.54 14.48 19.56
CA LYS A 82 -12.90 15.01 19.81
C LYS A 82 -13.78 14.94 18.56
N LYS A 83 -13.25 15.36 17.40
CA LYS A 83 -13.99 15.39 16.13
C LYS A 83 -14.47 14.00 15.69
N PHE A 84 -13.71 12.95 16.01
CA PHE A 84 -14.02 11.56 15.70
C PHE A 84 -14.80 10.84 16.80
N ASN A 85 -15.20 11.55 17.88
CA ASN A 85 -15.88 11.00 19.06
C ASN A 85 -15.14 9.81 19.68
N LEU A 86 -13.83 9.95 19.87
CA LEU A 86 -12.99 8.93 20.51
C LEU A 86 -12.75 9.29 21.98
N GLU A 87 -12.74 8.29 22.86
CA GLU A 87 -12.40 8.46 24.28
C GLU A 87 -10.92 8.78 24.50
N LYS A 88 -10.05 8.28 23.61
CA LYS A 88 -8.60 8.44 23.64
C LYS A 88 -8.08 8.59 22.20
N PRO A 89 -6.91 9.23 21.99
CA PRO A 89 -6.32 9.29 20.67
C PRO A 89 -5.99 7.88 20.16
N ASN A 90 -6.26 7.65 18.87
CA ASN A 90 -5.87 6.46 18.13
C ASN A 90 -4.84 6.77 17.04
N VAL A 91 -4.09 7.86 17.24
CA VAL A 91 -2.94 8.27 16.44
C VAL A 91 -1.73 8.46 17.35
N ASP A 92 -0.55 8.07 16.88
CA ASP A 92 0.73 8.24 17.56
C ASP A 92 1.79 8.69 16.56
N PHE A 93 2.28 9.92 16.71
CA PHE A 93 3.26 10.52 15.79
C PHE A 93 4.66 10.47 16.39
N ARG A 94 5.58 9.78 15.71
CA ARG A 94 6.94 9.54 16.20
C ARG A 94 7.96 10.11 15.24
N LYS A 95 9.03 10.65 15.81
CA LYS A 95 10.18 11.10 15.04
C LYS A 95 11.06 9.90 14.73
N GLY A 96 11.44 9.72 13.48
CA GLY A 96 12.30 8.62 13.08
C GLY A 96 12.66 8.64 11.62
N TRP A 97 13.67 7.84 11.28
CA TRP A 97 14.05 7.53 9.91
C TRP A 97 13.32 6.27 9.49
N ILE A 98 12.85 6.22 8.24
CA ILE A 98 12.11 5.05 7.74
C ILE A 98 13.04 3.83 7.51
N GLU A 99 14.35 4.08 7.51
CA GLU A 99 15.45 3.11 7.47
C GLU A 99 15.74 2.46 8.84
N ASP A 100 15.25 3.05 9.94
CA ASP A 100 15.46 2.60 11.32
C ASP A 100 14.21 2.85 12.18
N LEU A 101 13.27 1.92 12.09
CA LEU A 101 12.02 1.95 12.86
C LEU A 101 12.24 1.50 14.31
N THR A 102 13.37 0.87 14.63
CA THR A 102 13.76 0.51 16.00
C THR A 102 13.95 1.77 16.84
N SER A 103 14.68 2.77 16.32
CA SER A 103 14.85 4.07 16.99
C SER A 103 13.53 4.84 17.17
N ALA A 104 12.51 4.55 16.36
CA ALA A 104 11.15 5.05 16.53
C ALA A 104 10.28 4.19 17.48
N ASN A 105 10.87 3.23 18.19
CA ASN A 105 10.23 2.31 19.14
C ASN A 105 9.18 1.40 18.48
N LEU A 106 9.42 0.92 17.26
CA LEU A 106 8.60 -0.12 16.64
C LEU A 106 9.23 -1.49 16.88
N GLU A 107 8.50 -2.31 17.60
CA GLU A 107 8.86 -3.69 17.92
C GLU A 107 8.66 -4.62 16.71
N ASP A 108 9.38 -5.74 16.72
CA ASP A 108 9.18 -6.82 15.77
C ASP A 108 7.74 -7.33 15.81
N ASN A 109 7.17 -7.65 14.65
CA ASN A 109 5.83 -8.26 14.55
C ASN A 109 4.73 -7.49 15.32
N SER A 110 4.77 -6.16 15.31
CA SER A 110 3.84 -5.30 16.06
C SER A 110 2.78 -4.63 15.18
N VAL A 111 2.96 -4.64 13.85
CA VAL A 111 2.16 -3.85 12.90
C VAL A 111 1.35 -4.76 11.97
N ASP A 112 0.08 -4.45 11.73
CA ASP A 112 -0.77 -5.20 10.79
C ASP A 112 -0.58 -4.74 9.35
N VAL A 113 -0.43 -3.43 9.13
CA VAL A 113 -0.25 -2.83 7.80
C VAL A 113 0.77 -1.70 7.85
N VAL A 114 1.73 -1.68 6.94
CA VAL A 114 2.60 -0.54 6.67
C VAL A 114 2.17 0.08 5.35
N ILE A 115 1.94 1.39 5.36
CA ILE A 115 1.66 2.19 4.17
C ILE A 115 2.78 3.20 3.93
N SER A 116 2.99 3.55 2.67
CA SER A 116 3.82 4.69 2.30
C SER A 116 3.36 5.24 0.95
N ASN A 117 3.45 6.55 0.80
CA ASN A 117 3.00 7.27 -0.39
C ASN A 117 4.10 8.25 -0.85
N CYS A 118 4.85 7.87 -1.88
CA CYS A 118 5.91 8.69 -2.50
C CYS A 118 7.08 9.10 -1.60
N VAL A 119 7.41 8.33 -0.55
CA VAL A 119 8.52 8.65 0.37
C VAL A 119 9.71 7.69 0.22
N ILE A 120 9.48 6.41 -0.09
CA ILE A 120 10.56 5.41 -0.16
C ILE A 120 11.58 5.77 -1.25
N ASN A 121 11.15 6.38 -2.34
CA ASN A 121 12.06 6.84 -3.38
C ASN A 121 13.09 7.88 -2.91
N LEU A 122 12.78 8.65 -1.87
CA LEU A 122 13.68 9.64 -1.28
C LEU A 122 14.72 9.01 -0.34
N SER A 123 14.52 7.75 0.07
CA SER A 123 15.47 7.04 0.92
C SER A 123 16.77 6.72 0.16
N PRO A 124 17.94 6.99 0.78
CA PRO A 124 19.24 6.58 0.24
C PRO A 124 19.50 5.07 0.41
N ASP A 125 18.83 4.41 1.36
CA ASP A 125 19.01 2.98 1.66
C ASP A 125 17.66 2.24 1.68
N LYS A 126 17.13 2.03 0.48
CA LYS A 126 15.86 1.34 0.26
C LYS A 126 15.86 -0.10 0.81
N GLU A 127 17.00 -0.78 0.79
CA GLU A 127 17.10 -2.15 1.32
C GLU A 127 16.88 -2.18 2.83
N SER A 128 17.42 -1.21 3.57
CA SER A 128 17.15 -1.03 5.00
C SER A 128 15.70 -0.68 5.28
N VAL A 129 15.07 0.19 4.47
CA VAL A 129 13.63 0.50 4.59
C VAL A 129 12.79 -0.78 4.49
N PHE A 130 12.96 -1.57 3.43
CA PHE A 130 12.17 -2.80 3.28
C PHE A 130 12.48 -3.83 4.37
N ARG A 131 13.73 -3.93 4.83
CA ARG A 131 14.08 -4.82 5.96
C ARG A 131 13.35 -4.43 7.23
N GLU A 132 13.30 -3.14 7.58
CA GLU A 132 12.57 -2.65 8.75
C GLU A 132 11.06 -2.84 8.60
N ILE A 133 10.49 -2.57 7.42
CA ILE A 133 9.07 -2.84 7.12
C ILE A 133 8.74 -4.30 7.44
N PHE A 134 9.49 -5.25 6.88
CA PHE A 134 9.20 -6.67 7.10
C PHE A 134 9.55 -7.14 8.52
N ARG A 135 10.45 -6.48 9.24
CA ARG A 135 10.70 -6.74 10.66
C ARG A 135 9.46 -6.39 11.51
N VAL A 136 8.92 -5.18 11.36
CA VAL A 136 7.81 -4.68 12.19
C VAL A 136 6.45 -5.30 11.83
N LEU A 137 6.27 -5.75 10.60
CA LEU A 137 5.05 -6.45 10.18
C LEU A 137 4.86 -7.75 10.96
N LYS A 138 3.66 -7.98 11.49
CA LYS A 138 3.20 -9.28 12.01
C LYS A 138 3.25 -10.34 10.91
N PRO A 139 3.35 -11.64 11.24
CA PRO A 139 3.00 -12.70 10.30
C PRO A 139 1.59 -12.45 9.73
N GLY A 140 1.44 -12.51 8.40
CA GLY A 140 0.22 -12.14 7.69
C GLY A 140 -0.01 -10.63 7.53
N GLY A 141 0.90 -9.79 8.04
CA GLY A 141 0.88 -8.33 7.89
C GLY A 141 1.18 -7.89 6.46
N GLU A 142 0.78 -6.68 6.09
CA GLU A 142 0.83 -6.17 4.73
C GLU A 142 1.70 -4.92 4.58
N LEU A 143 2.56 -4.88 3.57
CA LEU A 143 3.05 -3.65 2.95
C LEU A 143 2.09 -3.21 1.84
N TYR A 144 1.58 -1.99 1.89
CA TYR A 144 0.80 -1.37 0.82
C TYR A 144 1.45 -0.06 0.40
N LEU A 145 2.15 -0.08 -0.73
CA LEU A 145 3.03 0.99 -1.18
C LEU A 145 2.47 1.64 -2.44
N SER A 146 2.34 2.97 -2.42
CA SER A 146 2.12 3.78 -3.63
C SER A 146 3.35 4.62 -3.89
N ASP A 147 4.03 4.39 -5.01
CA ASP A 147 5.23 5.16 -5.37
C ASP A 147 5.44 5.23 -6.89
N ILE A 148 6.46 6.00 -7.31
CA ILE A 148 6.92 6.04 -8.68
C ILE A 148 7.92 4.91 -8.93
N PHE A 149 7.66 4.11 -9.95
CA PHE A 149 8.56 3.06 -10.41
C PHE A 149 9.10 3.41 -11.79
N SER A 150 10.28 2.90 -12.09
CA SER A 150 10.90 3.03 -13.41
C SER A 150 10.90 1.69 -14.15
N GLY A 151 10.76 1.76 -15.48
CA GLY A 151 10.89 0.61 -16.39
C GLY A 151 12.35 0.17 -16.59
N ARG A 152 13.31 1.00 -16.18
CA ARG A 152 14.75 0.75 -16.26
C ARG A 152 15.47 1.54 -15.17
N ARG A 153 16.69 1.12 -14.82
CA ARG A 153 17.51 1.83 -13.82
C ARG A 153 17.73 3.29 -14.20
N VAL A 154 17.46 4.19 -13.25
CA VAL A 154 17.78 5.61 -13.36
C VAL A 154 19.30 5.78 -13.28
N PRO A 155 19.97 6.40 -14.27
CA PRO A 155 21.40 6.64 -14.23
C PRO A 155 21.81 7.53 -13.05
N GLU A 156 22.99 7.27 -12.47
CA GLU A 156 23.51 7.98 -11.28
C GLU A 156 23.44 9.52 -11.38
N PRO A 157 23.79 10.18 -12.51
CA PRO A 157 23.68 11.64 -12.62
C PRO A 157 22.25 12.17 -12.46
N LEU A 158 21.23 11.36 -12.75
CA LEU A 158 19.83 11.73 -12.60
C LEU A 158 19.30 11.48 -11.18
N THR A 159 19.95 10.62 -10.40
CA THR A 159 19.54 10.32 -9.02
C THR A 159 19.80 11.49 -8.07
N THR A 160 20.79 12.32 -8.39
CA THR A 160 21.17 13.51 -7.61
C THR A 160 20.75 14.83 -8.28
N ASP A 161 20.07 14.76 -9.43
CA ASP A 161 19.53 15.95 -10.09
C ASP A 161 18.40 16.55 -9.24
N PRO A 162 18.49 17.82 -8.84
CA PRO A 162 17.56 18.40 -7.87
C PRO A 162 16.13 18.50 -8.41
N VAL A 163 15.95 18.62 -9.73
CA VAL A 163 14.63 18.69 -10.35
C VAL A 163 13.99 17.30 -10.37
N LEU A 164 14.72 16.29 -10.84
CA LEU A 164 14.19 14.93 -10.88
C LEU A 164 13.98 14.36 -9.48
N LEU A 165 14.85 14.68 -8.53
CA LEU A 165 14.69 14.26 -7.13
C LEU A 165 13.46 14.92 -6.49
N GLY A 166 13.24 16.21 -6.72
CA GLY A 166 12.06 16.93 -6.23
C GLY A 166 10.73 16.40 -6.78
N GLU A 167 10.74 15.87 -8.01
CA GLU A 167 9.59 15.22 -8.65
C GLU A 167 9.48 13.71 -8.32
N CYS A 168 10.28 13.20 -7.37
CA CYS A 168 10.36 11.77 -7.01
C CYS A 168 10.76 10.83 -8.16
N LEU A 169 11.27 11.36 -9.28
CA LEU A 169 11.72 10.61 -10.46
C LEU A 169 13.16 10.11 -10.32
N GLY A 170 14.04 10.93 -9.73
CA GLY A 170 15.47 10.62 -9.60
C GLY A 170 15.71 9.38 -8.72
N GLY A 171 14.90 9.20 -7.69
CA GLY A 171 14.95 8.06 -6.78
C GLY A 171 14.09 6.86 -7.21
N ALA A 172 13.40 6.94 -8.36
CA ALA A 172 12.41 5.95 -8.76
C ALA A 172 13.01 4.56 -8.93
N LEU A 173 12.49 3.61 -8.15
CA LEU A 173 13.02 2.26 -8.12
C LEU A 173 12.68 1.49 -9.40
N TYR A 174 13.69 0.87 -10.00
CA TYR A 174 13.46 -0.05 -11.11
C TYR A 174 12.66 -1.26 -10.60
N THR A 175 11.56 -1.58 -11.28
CA THR A 175 10.60 -2.63 -10.88
C THR A 175 11.27 -3.98 -10.58
N GLU A 176 12.28 -4.39 -11.35
CA GLU A 176 12.97 -5.66 -11.07
C GLU A 176 13.97 -5.55 -9.91
N ASP A 177 14.55 -4.37 -9.66
CA ASP A 177 15.38 -4.17 -8.47
C ASP A 177 14.52 -4.15 -7.20
N PHE A 178 13.31 -3.59 -7.26
CA PHE A 178 12.31 -3.73 -6.19
C PHE A 178 12.01 -5.20 -5.89
N LYS A 179 11.71 -6.00 -6.92
CA LYS A 179 11.48 -7.45 -6.76
C LYS A 179 12.68 -8.16 -6.12
N ARG A 180 13.91 -7.80 -6.53
CA ARG A 180 15.15 -8.36 -5.95
C ARG A 180 15.31 -7.98 -4.48
N ILE A 181 15.01 -6.75 -4.09
CA ILE A 181 15.09 -6.30 -2.69
C ILE A 181 14.06 -7.04 -1.84
N LEU A 182 12.81 -7.15 -2.29
CA LEU A 182 11.78 -7.92 -1.58
C LEU A 182 12.22 -9.37 -1.33
N ARG A 183 12.81 -10.01 -2.35
CA ARG A 183 13.35 -11.37 -2.21
C ARG A 183 14.45 -11.46 -1.14
N LYS A 184 15.36 -10.47 -1.06
CA LYS A 184 16.41 -10.46 -0.04
C LYS A 184 15.86 -10.36 1.39
N VAL A 185 14.75 -9.65 1.57
CA VAL A 185 14.09 -9.50 2.89
C VAL A 185 13.10 -10.64 3.19
N GLY A 186 13.12 -11.71 2.39
CA GLY A 186 12.33 -12.92 2.61
C GLY A 186 10.91 -12.87 2.03
N CYS A 187 10.60 -11.91 1.17
CA CYS A 187 9.30 -11.82 0.52
C CYS A 187 9.38 -12.17 -0.96
N LEU A 188 8.78 -13.30 -1.35
CA LEU A 188 8.89 -13.84 -2.70
C LEU A 188 7.78 -13.38 -3.66
N ASP A 189 6.66 -12.88 -3.14
CA ASP A 189 5.50 -12.44 -3.93
C ASP A 189 5.08 -11.01 -3.57
N TYR A 190 4.89 -10.18 -4.59
CA TYR A 190 4.24 -8.88 -4.50
C TYR A 190 3.23 -8.75 -5.64
N ARG A 191 2.16 -8.02 -5.39
CA ARG A 191 1.07 -7.82 -6.33
C ARG A 191 0.95 -6.38 -6.74
N VAL A 192 0.70 -6.15 -8.02
CA VAL A 192 0.38 -4.83 -8.54
C VAL A 192 -1.12 -4.61 -8.37
N VAL A 193 -1.51 -3.54 -7.67
CA VAL A 193 -2.92 -3.16 -7.48
C VAL A 193 -3.37 -2.18 -8.55
N SER A 194 -2.48 -1.26 -8.92
CA SER A 194 -2.69 -0.35 -10.04
C SER A 194 -1.35 0.09 -10.61
N LYS A 195 -1.33 0.37 -11.92
CA LYS A 195 -0.17 0.87 -12.64
C LYS A 195 -0.62 1.87 -13.70
N ASN A 196 -0.18 3.11 -13.58
CA ASN A 196 -0.49 4.17 -14.54
C ASN A 196 0.82 4.76 -15.08
N PRO A 197 0.99 4.89 -16.41
CA PRO A 197 2.16 5.57 -16.97
C PRO A 197 2.15 7.06 -16.57
N ILE A 198 3.33 7.61 -16.30
CA ILE A 198 3.51 9.03 -16.01
C ILE A 198 3.97 9.74 -17.29
N THR A 199 3.18 10.72 -17.74
CA THR A 199 3.55 11.59 -18.86
C THR A 199 4.42 12.74 -18.34
N LEU A 200 5.64 12.84 -18.86
CA LEU A 200 6.55 13.95 -18.55
C LEU A 200 6.18 15.16 -19.42
N ASN A 201 5.54 16.17 -18.81
CA ASN A 201 5.08 17.37 -19.52
C ASN A 201 6.17 18.46 -19.66
N ASN A 202 7.28 18.34 -18.93
CA ASN A 202 8.37 19.29 -18.97
C ASN A 202 9.47 18.80 -19.93
N GLU A 203 9.76 19.58 -20.97
CA GLU A 203 10.74 19.24 -22.01
C GLU A 203 12.16 19.01 -21.46
N ASP A 204 12.57 19.75 -20.42
CA ASP A 204 13.88 19.56 -19.78
C ASP A 204 13.94 18.23 -19.04
N ILE A 205 12.87 17.87 -18.31
CA ILE A 205 12.78 16.58 -17.61
C ILE A 205 12.74 15.45 -18.63
N GLN A 206 11.96 15.59 -19.70
CA GLN A 206 11.87 14.58 -20.76
C GLN A 206 13.23 14.35 -21.44
N ARG A 207 13.95 15.44 -21.75
CA ARG A 207 15.30 15.37 -22.34
C ARG A 207 16.29 14.66 -21.42
N LYS A 208 16.25 14.97 -20.12
CA LYS A 208 17.12 14.33 -19.11
C LYS A 208 16.78 12.87 -18.89
N ALA A 209 15.49 12.55 -18.74
CA ALA A 209 14.99 11.19 -18.55
C ALA A 209 15.27 10.30 -19.76
N GLY A 210 15.32 10.86 -20.97
CA GLY A 210 15.60 10.14 -22.19
C GLY A 210 14.55 9.06 -22.46
N MET A 211 14.95 7.80 -22.37
CA MET A 211 14.09 6.64 -22.67
C MET A 211 13.52 5.97 -21.41
N ILE A 212 13.63 6.59 -20.23
CA ILE A 212 13.13 6.01 -18.98
C ILE A 212 11.61 6.17 -18.93
N ASP A 213 10.91 5.03 -18.92
CA ASP A 213 9.48 4.98 -18.63
C ASP A 213 9.26 5.05 -17.12
N PHE A 214 8.35 5.92 -16.69
CA PHE A 214 7.93 6.04 -15.30
C PHE A 214 6.48 5.63 -15.12
N TYR A 215 6.17 5.03 -13.98
CA TYR A 215 4.83 4.57 -13.64
C TYR A 215 4.50 4.99 -12.21
N SER A 216 3.30 5.52 -12.00
CA SER A 216 2.69 5.56 -10.68
C SER A 216 2.09 4.19 -10.41
N MET A 217 2.67 3.46 -9.46
CA MET A 217 2.23 2.10 -9.13
C MET A 217 1.82 2.02 -7.67
N THR A 218 0.71 1.33 -7.44
CA THR A 218 0.38 0.83 -6.11
C THR A 218 0.64 -0.66 -6.10
N VAL A 219 1.48 -1.10 -5.18
CA VAL A 219 1.81 -2.51 -4.97
C VAL A 219 1.44 -2.92 -3.56
N ARG A 220 1.18 -4.20 -3.39
CA ARG A 220 0.98 -4.80 -2.09
C ARG A 220 1.82 -6.06 -1.94
N SER A 221 2.20 -6.36 -0.72
CA SER A 221 2.93 -7.58 -0.40
C SER A 221 2.65 -7.95 1.05
N PHE A 222 2.73 -9.24 1.37
CA PHE A 222 2.39 -9.73 2.70
C PHE A 222 3.58 -10.48 3.31
N LYS A 223 3.72 -10.41 4.62
CA LYS A 223 4.67 -11.23 5.38
C LYS A 223 4.10 -12.63 5.59
N CYS A 224 4.06 -13.40 4.51
CA CYS A 224 3.65 -14.80 4.49
C CYS A 224 4.78 -15.65 3.90
N ASP A 225 4.73 -16.95 4.16
CA ASP A 225 5.66 -17.91 3.57
C ASP A 225 5.25 -18.20 2.12
N PHE A 226 5.66 -17.34 1.18
CA PHE A 226 5.33 -17.47 -0.23
C PHE A 226 6.33 -18.34 -0.98
N GLU A 227 5.86 -18.99 -2.04
CA GLU A 227 6.71 -19.55 -3.09
C GLU A 227 7.06 -18.45 -4.11
N ASP A 228 8.12 -18.64 -4.88
CA ASP A 228 8.61 -17.64 -5.85
C ASP A 228 7.80 -17.61 -7.16
N ILE A 229 6.98 -18.62 -7.39
CA ILE A 229 6.01 -18.71 -8.47
C ILE A 229 4.62 -19.08 -7.95
N CYS A 230 3.61 -18.90 -8.80
CA CYS A 230 2.24 -19.28 -8.48
C CYS A 230 2.08 -20.79 -8.67
N GLU A 231 1.96 -21.54 -7.58
CA GLU A 231 1.77 -22.98 -7.61
C GLU A 231 0.30 -23.39 -7.43
N ASN A 232 -0.09 -24.48 -8.10
CA ASN A 232 -1.44 -25.00 -8.08
C ASN A 232 -1.60 -26.11 -7.04
N PHE A 233 -2.42 -25.86 -6.02
CA PHE A 233 -2.84 -26.85 -5.03
C PHE A 233 -4.35 -27.14 -5.10
N GLY A 234 -5.04 -26.66 -6.15
CA GLY A 234 -6.48 -26.84 -6.32
C GLY A 234 -7.33 -25.99 -5.38
N HIS A 235 -6.78 -24.89 -4.84
CA HIS A 235 -7.53 -24.00 -3.95
C HIS A 235 -8.64 -23.24 -4.67
N ILE A 236 -9.76 -23.04 -3.98
CA ILE A 236 -10.89 -22.22 -4.44
C ILE A 236 -11.23 -21.21 -3.34
N ALA A 237 -11.32 -19.93 -3.70
CA ALA A 237 -11.69 -18.85 -2.81
C ALA A 237 -13.12 -18.35 -3.07
N TYR A 238 -13.84 -18.02 -1.99
CA TYR A 238 -15.14 -17.38 -2.03
C TYR A 238 -15.10 -16.12 -1.19
N TYR A 239 -15.34 -14.96 -1.81
CA TYR A 239 -15.51 -13.72 -1.07
C TYR A 239 -16.91 -13.65 -0.42
N LYS A 240 -16.98 -13.35 0.87
CA LYS A 240 -18.24 -13.33 1.63
C LYS A 240 -19.08 -12.07 1.42
N GLY A 241 -18.52 -11.01 0.82
CA GLY A 241 -19.19 -9.70 0.73
C GLY A 241 -19.22 -8.95 2.06
N SER A 242 -18.29 -9.25 2.97
CA SER A 242 -18.34 -8.77 4.36
C SER A 242 -17.44 -7.57 4.66
N ILE A 243 -16.66 -7.08 3.68
CA ILE A 243 -15.98 -5.80 3.81
C ILE A 243 -17.03 -4.71 3.48
N PRO A 244 -17.39 -3.82 4.44
CA PRO A 244 -18.53 -2.91 4.28
C PRO A 244 -18.46 -2.04 3.02
N GLU A 245 -17.26 -1.62 2.63
CA GLU A 245 -17.03 -0.76 1.47
C GLU A 245 -17.12 -1.52 0.14
N PHE A 246 -17.07 -2.86 0.18
CA PHE A 246 -16.98 -3.74 -0.98
C PHE A 246 -17.98 -4.91 -0.89
N PRO A 247 -19.30 -4.66 -0.77
CA PRO A 247 -20.27 -5.74 -0.53
C PRO A 247 -20.54 -6.64 -1.73
N HIS A 248 -20.19 -6.21 -2.95
CA HIS A 248 -20.49 -6.93 -4.20
C HIS A 248 -19.27 -7.62 -4.81
N GLY A 249 -18.08 -7.07 -4.61
CA GLY A 249 -16.84 -7.75 -4.97
C GLY A 249 -15.62 -7.01 -4.45
N PHE A 250 -14.52 -7.74 -4.37
CA PHE A 250 -13.25 -7.26 -3.82
C PHE A 250 -12.11 -7.51 -4.81
N THR A 251 -11.35 -6.47 -5.10
CA THR A 251 -10.12 -6.55 -5.92
C THR A 251 -8.93 -6.72 -4.99
N LEU A 252 -8.23 -7.86 -5.09
CA LEU A 252 -6.99 -8.09 -4.35
C LEU A 252 -5.82 -7.38 -5.06
N ASP A 253 -5.76 -7.50 -6.39
CA ASP A 253 -4.71 -6.97 -7.26
C ASP A 253 -5.25 -6.82 -8.69
N ASP A 254 -4.40 -6.48 -9.66
CA ASP A 254 -4.78 -6.21 -11.05
C ASP A 254 -5.29 -7.41 -11.85
N HIS A 255 -5.21 -8.63 -11.30
CA HIS A 255 -5.66 -9.86 -11.97
C HIS A 255 -6.57 -10.75 -11.10
N HIS A 256 -6.84 -10.37 -9.84
CA HIS A 256 -7.78 -11.06 -8.95
C HIS A 256 -8.94 -10.17 -8.50
N TYR A 257 -10.11 -10.41 -9.10
CA TYR A 257 -11.39 -9.86 -8.67
C TYR A 257 -12.30 -10.97 -8.14
N PHE A 258 -12.78 -10.81 -6.91
CA PHE A 258 -13.67 -11.78 -6.27
C PHE A 258 -15.08 -11.21 -6.17
N GLN A 259 -15.99 -11.69 -7.02
CA GLN A 259 -17.41 -11.40 -6.86
C GLN A 259 -17.97 -12.16 -5.65
N THR A 260 -18.87 -11.51 -4.92
CA THR A 260 -19.44 -12.06 -3.69
C THR A 260 -20.13 -13.39 -3.95
N ARG A 261 -19.72 -14.41 -3.18
CA ARG A 261 -20.19 -15.81 -3.23
C ARG A 261 -19.87 -16.58 -4.52
N ILE A 262 -19.16 -15.99 -5.47
CA ILE A 262 -18.72 -16.68 -6.68
C ILE A 262 -17.39 -17.39 -6.39
N PRO A 263 -17.25 -18.70 -6.67
CA PRO A 263 -15.99 -19.42 -6.53
C PRO A 263 -14.95 -18.92 -7.52
N VAL A 264 -13.73 -18.75 -7.03
CA VAL A 264 -12.58 -18.35 -7.84
C VAL A 264 -11.42 -19.32 -7.57
N PRO A 265 -10.92 -20.06 -8.58
CA PRO A 265 -9.68 -20.82 -8.45
C PRO A 265 -8.50 -19.88 -8.16
N VAL A 266 -7.63 -20.27 -7.23
CA VAL A 266 -6.48 -19.47 -6.81
C VAL A 266 -5.22 -20.32 -6.62
N CYS A 267 -4.06 -19.71 -6.84
CA CYS A 267 -2.77 -20.35 -6.53
C CYS A 267 -2.51 -20.43 -5.02
N GLY A 268 -1.48 -21.17 -4.63
CA GLY A 268 -1.03 -21.31 -3.23
C GLY A 268 -0.75 -19.97 -2.56
N ASN A 269 -0.02 -19.06 -3.23
CA ASN A 269 0.27 -17.74 -2.67
C ASN A 269 -0.99 -16.90 -2.44
N THR A 270 -1.90 -16.84 -3.41
CA THR A 270 -3.18 -16.13 -3.25
C THR A 270 -4.03 -16.77 -2.14
N SER A 271 -4.03 -18.10 -2.01
CA SER A 271 -4.69 -18.79 -0.89
C SER A 271 -4.14 -18.32 0.46
N LYS A 272 -2.81 -18.22 0.63
CA LYS A 272 -2.16 -17.70 1.84
C LYS A 272 -2.51 -16.22 2.08
N MET A 273 -2.48 -15.37 1.05
CA MET A 273 -2.89 -13.96 1.15
C MET A 273 -4.32 -13.81 1.68
N LEU A 274 -5.22 -14.72 1.32
CA LEU A 274 -6.63 -14.65 1.73
C LEU A 274 -6.92 -15.36 3.07
N SER A 275 -6.14 -16.38 3.45
CA SER A 275 -6.41 -17.22 4.63
C SER A 275 -5.51 -16.94 5.84
N GLU A 276 -4.32 -16.39 5.64
CA GLU A 276 -3.33 -16.16 6.70
C GLU A 276 -3.20 -14.68 7.10
N THR A 277 -3.92 -13.79 6.41
CA THR A 277 -3.90 -12.35 6.68
C THR A 277 -5.21 -11.90 7.33
N ARG A 278 -5.36 -10.60 7.54
CA ARG A 278 -6.64 -10.00 7.99
C ARG A 278 -7.82 -10.27 7.05
N PHE A 279 -7.58 -10.73 5.81
CA PHE A 279 -8.64 -11.11 4.89
C PHE A 279 -9.33 -12.44 5.23
N ARG A 280 -8.75 -13.25 6.13
CA ARG A 280 -9.29 -14.56 6.54
C ARG A 280 -10.76 -14.54 6.90
N GLU A 281 -11.19 -13.50 7.63
CA GLU A 281 -12.58 -13.37 8.08
C GLU A 281 -13.55 -13.15 6.90
N HIS A 282 -13.06 -12.61 5.80
CA HIS A 282 -13.83 -12.20 4.63
C HIS A 282 -13.88 -13.24 3.51
N PHE A 283 -13.08 -14.30 3.60
CA PHE A 283 -13.00 -15.35 2.58
C PHE A 283 -13.30 -16.73 3.17
N ASN A 284 -13.86 -17.60 2.34
CA ASN A 284 -13.84 -19.05 2.57
C ASN A 284 -12.89 -19.65 1.54
N ILE A 285 -11.91 -20.43 1.99
CA ILE A 285 -10.97 -21.13 1.12
C ILE A 285 -11.28 -22.63 1.21
N LEU A 286 -11.45 -23.27 0.07
CA LEU A 286 -11.55 -24.73 -0.06
C LEU A 286 -10.24 -25.28 -0.63
N GLY A 287 -9.88 -26.49 -0.21
CA GLY A 287 -8.62 -27.14 -0.55
C GLY A 287 -7.58 -27.06 0.57
N ASP A 288 -6.48 -27.78 0.38
CA ASP A 288 -5.31 -27.77 1.25
C ASP A 288 -4.03 -27.96 0.42
N PHE A 289 -2.87 -27.90 1.07
CA PHE A 289 -1.57 -28.06 0.43
C PHE A 289 -1.11 -29.53 0.30
N SER A 290 -2.01 -30.52 0.44
CA SER A 290 -1.63 -31.95 0.43
C SER A 290 -1.26 -32.48 -0.95
N THR A 291 -1.79 -31.88 -2.03
CA THR A 291 -1.57 -32.32 -3.41
C THR A 291 -1.16 -31.14 -4.28
N HIS A 292 0.01 -31.25 -4.91
CA HIS A 292 0.52 -30.26 -5.87
C HIS A 292 0.19 -30.70 -7.31
N TYR A 293 -0.34 -29.77 -8.09
CA TYR A 293 -0.78 -29.99 -9.48
C TYR A 293 0.13 -29.28 -10.52
N GLY A 294 1.30 -28.80 -10.09
CA GLY A 294 2.21 -28.01 -10.93
C GLY A 294 1.90 -26.50 -10.91
N PRO A 295 2.45 -25.73 -11.87
CA PRO A 295 2.26 -24.28 -11.91
C PRO A 295 0.80 -23.86 -12.13
N PHE A 296 0.39 -22.76 -11.51
CA PHE A 296 -0.89 -22.10 -11.71
C PHE A 296 -0.73 -20.89 -12.63
N ASP A 297 -1.53 -20.81 -13.69
CA ASP A 297 -1.53 -19.64 -14.57
C ASP A 297 -2.31 -18.47 -13.96
N CYS A 298 -1.58 -17.58 -13.27
CA CYS A 298 -2.12 -16.30 -12.77
C CYS A 298 -2.07 -15.17 -13.82
N SER A 299 -1.57 -15.41 -15.03
CA SER A 299 -1.36 -14.34 -16.03
C SER A 299 -2.63 -13.93 -16.77
N THR A 300 -3.65 -14.78 -16.76
CA THR A 300 -4.95 -14.48 -17.35
C THR A 300 -5.80 -13.73 -16.33
N PRO A 301 -6.13 -12.44 -16.53
CA PRO A 301 -7.12 -11.78 -15.71
C PRO A 301 -8.38 -12.62 -15.78
N GLN A 302 -8.97 -12.97 -14.64
CA GLN A 302 -10.26 -13.66 -14.65
C GLN A 302 -11.26 -12.70 -15.29
N THR A 303 -11.54 -12.94 -16.57
CA THR A 303 -12.26 -12.05 -17.46
C THR A 303 -13.60 -11.66 -16.85
N GLN A 304 -13.80 -10.35 -16.72
CA GLN A 304 -15.11 -9.76 -16.53
C GLN A 304 -15.95 -10.01 -17.79
N GLU A 305 -17.05 -10.75 -17.66
CA GLU A 305 -18.25 -10.31 -18.37
C GLU A 305 -18.83 -9.15 -17.54
N GLY A 306 -18.60 -7.90 -17.98
CA GLY A 306 -19.53 -6.81 -17.66
C GLY A 306 -19.05 -5.56 -16.91
N ILE A 307 -17.76 -5.22 -16.83
CA ILE A 307 -17.37 -3.86 -16.39
C ILE A 307 -16.29 -3.27 -17.31
N HIS A 308 -16.63 -3.07 -18.58
CA HIS A 308 -15.92 -2.11 -19.40
C HIS A 308 -16.34 -0.68 -19.00
N THR A 309 -15.49 0.00 -18.23
CA THR A 309 -15.41 1.45 -18.29
C THR A 309 -14.64 1.84 -19.56
N ASN A 310 -15.37 2.18 -20.62
CA ASN A 310 -14.87 3.05 -21.68
C ASN A 310 -15.77 4.28 -21.75
N GLY A 311 -15.13 5.44 -21.78
CA GLY A 311 -15.75 6.74 -21.55
C GLY A 311 -16.78 7.22 -22.58
N ASN A 312 -17.29 8.40 -22.26
CA ASN A 312 -18.26 9.25 -22.95
C ASN A 312 -19.75 8.91 -22.77
N GLY A 313 -20.34 9.64 -21.82
CA GLY A 313 -21.70 10.16 -21.94
C GLY A 313 -22.82 9.22 -21.51
N ALA A 314 -23.31 9.43 -20.29
CA ALA A 314 -24.73 9.24 -20.01
C ALA A 314 -25.13 10.15 -18.83
N CYS A 315 -25.67 11.31 -19.16
CA CYS A 315 -26.71 11.91 -18.33
C CYS A 315 -27.98 11.08 -18.52
N CYS A 316 -28.57 10.62 -17.42
CA CYS A 316 -30.00 10.44 -17.23
C CYS A 316 -30.28 10.72 -15.75
#